data_AF-U2V0R2-F1
#
_entry.id   AF-U2V0R2-F1
#
_cell.length_a   1.000
_cell.length_b   1.000
_cell.length_c   1.000
_cell.angle_alpha   90.00
_cell.angle_beta   90.00
_cell.angle_gamma   90.00
#
_symmetry.space_group_name_H-M   'P 1'
#
loop_
_entity.id
_entity.type
_entity.pdbx_description
1 polymer ?
#
loop_
_entity_poly.entity_id
_entity_poly.type
_entity_poly.pdbx_seq_one_letter_code
_entity_poly.pdbx_strand_id
1 'polypeptide(L)'
;MRFVEWLKVSGMPIRGIREYVRLYMAGDSTIEECRRIVCERRDAIDRQLNELELARDFIEYKCWFHDVARESGTCDTPRTMPYDEPPDDIRHREAR
;
A
#
# COMPACT_ATOMS: atom_id res chain seq x y z
N MET A 1 -25.87 -4.65 5.57
CA MET A 1 -25.07 -3.41 5.70
C MET A 1 -23.58 -3.76 5.72
N ARG A 2 -22.82 -3.38 4.69
CA ARG A 2 -21.37 -3.68 4.55
C ARG A 2 -20.44 -2.60 5.16
N PHE A 3 -20.95 -1.53 5.75
CA PHE A 3 -20.07 -0.40 6.13
C PHE A 3 -19.09 -0.76 7.27
N VAL A 4 -19.52 -1.53 8.27
CA VAL A 4 -18.62 -2.01 9.35
C VAL A 4 -17.52 -2.91 8.79
N GLU A 5 -17.80 -3.68 7.74
CA GLU A 5 -16.80 -4.50 7.06
C GLU A 5 -15.74 -3.62 6.40
N TRP A 6 -16.14 -2.55 5.70
CA TRP A 6 -15.20 -1.59 5.11
C TRP A 6 -14.36 -0.84 6.15
N LEU A 7 -14.95 -0.46 7.30
CA LEU A 7 -14.19 0.14 8.40
C LEU A 7 -13.13 -0.83 8.94
N LYS A 8 -13.42 -2.13 9.03
CA LYS A 8 -12.43 -3.15 9.41
C LYS A 8 -11.33 -3.27 8.35
N VAL A 9 -11.69 -3.37 7.07
CA VAL A 9 -10.73 -3.50 5.95
C VAL A 9 -9.80 -2.29 5.88
N SER A 10 -10.31 -1.09 6.19
CA SER A 10 -9.50 0.13 6.27
C SER A 10 -8.44 0.14 7.39
N GLY A 11 -8.37 -0.91 8.21
CA GLY A 11 -7.47 -0.98 9.36
C GLY A 11 -7.92 -0.12 10.53
N MET A 12 -9.21 0.24 10.62
CA MET A 12 -9.72 0.92 11.80
C MET A 12 -9.80 -0.08 12.97
N PRO A 13 -9.22 0.24 14.15
CA PRO A 13 -9.29 -0.66 15.29
C PRO A 13 -10.73 -0.80 15.78
N ILE A 14 -11.09 -1.95 16.35
CA ILE A 14 -12.46 -2.24 16.84
C ILE A 14 -12.98 -1.13 17.77
N ARG A 15 -12.12 -0.57 18.62
CA ARG A 15 -12.47 0.57 19.48
C ARG A 15 -12.87 1.81 18.68
N GLY A 16 -12.12 2.14 17.62
CA GLY A 16 -12.44 3.26 16.73
C GLY A 16 -13.73 3.04 15.95
N ILE A 17 -13.99 1.81 15.50
CA ILE A 17 -15.24 1.44 14.81
C ILE A 17 -16.44 1.66 15.74
N ARG A 18 -16.36 1.18 17.00
CA ARG A 18 -17.44 1.37 17.99
C ARG A 18 -17.72 2.85 18.25
N GLU A 19 -16.68 3.66 18.36
CA GLU A 19 -16.82 5.09 18.59
C GLU A 19 -17.44 5.81 17.39
N TYR A 20 -16.96 5.52 16.18
CA TYR A 20 -17.53 6.07 14.96
C TYR A 20 -19.01 5.72 14.81
N VAL A 21 -19.38 4.44 15.05
CA VAL A 21 -20.78 4.01 14.99
C VAL A 21 -21.64 4.72 16.02
N ARG A 22 -21.13 4.92 17.25
CA ARG A 22 -21.82 5.66 18.31
C ARG A 22 -22.10 7.10 17.90
N LEU A 23 -21.09 7.79 17.36
CA LEU A 23 -21.22 9.17 16.87
C LEU A 23 -22.21 9.22 15.70
N TYR A 24 -22.03 8.36 14.70
CA TYR A 24 -22.91 8.29 13.53
C TYR A 24 -24.39 8.08 13.90
N MET A 25 -24.67 7.27 14.92
CA MET A 25 -26.02 7.05 15.44
C MET A 25 -26.58 8.22 16.26
N ALA A 26 -25.73 9.07 16.83
CA ALA A 26 -26.14 10.30 17.54
C ALA A 26 -26.60 11.42 16.59
N GLY A 27 -26.41 11.24 15.28
CA GLY A 27 -26.92 12.13 14.24
C GLY A 27 -26.16 13.45 14.12
N ASP A 28 -26.86 14.47 13.66
CA ASP A 28 -26.27 15.71 13.13
C ASP A 28 -25.35 16.46 14.11
N SER A 29 -25.57 16.28 15.41
CA SER A 29 -24.75 16.85 16.49
C SER A 29 -23.29 16.38 16.50
N THR A 30 -22.94 15.35 15.71
CA THR A 30 -21.60 14.74 15.68
C THR A 30 -21.00 14.64 14.28
N ILE A 31 -21.54 15.38 13.31
CA ILE A 31 -21.08 15.34 11.91
C ILE A 31 -19.59 15.66 11.79
N GLU A 32 -19.12 16.67 12.51
CA GLU A 32 -17.71 17.08 12.44
C GLU A 32 -16.77 16.01 13.03
N GLU A 33 -17.12 15.38 14.14
CA GLU A 33 -16.35 14.26 14.69
C GLU A 33 -16.36 13.05 13.75
N CYS A 34 -17.51 12.71 13.18
CA CYS A 34 -17.63 11.63 12.19
C CYS A 34 -16.73 11.91 10.98
N ARG A 35 -16.81 13.14 10.45
CA ARG A 35 -16.00 13.59 9.31
C ARG A 35 -14.51 13.50 9.62
N ARG A 36 -14.09 13.98 10.80
CA ARG A 36 -12.70 13.91 11.24
C ARG A 36 -12.17 12.47 11.24
N ILE A 37 -12.92 11.53 11.84
CA ILE A 37 -12.50 10.11 11.92
C ILE A 37 -12.31 9.50 10.53
N VAL A 38 -13.24 9.72 9.60
CA VAL A 38 -13.15 9.12 8.26
C VAL A 38 -12.08 9.79 7.40
N CYS A 39 -11.86 11.10 7.53
CA CYS A 39 -10.77 11.79 6.84
C CYS A 39 -9.40 11.34 7.36
N GLU A 40 -9.18 11.30 8.68
CA GLU A 40 -7.94 10.78 9.27
C GLU A 40 -7.66 9.34 8.82
N ARG A 41 -8.71 8.49 8.75
CA ARG A 41 -8.57 7.12 8.27
C ARG A 41 -8.22 7.07 6.78
N ARG A 42 -8.86 7.89 5.94
CA ARG A 42 -8.49 7.99 4.51
C ARG A 42 -7.03 8.37 4.34
N ASP A 43 -6.57 9.42 5.00
CA ASP A 43 -5.18 9.90 4.88
C ASP A 43 -4.16 8.87 5.38
N ALA A 44 -4.55 8.02 6.33
CA ALA A 44 -3.73 6.89 6.76
C ALA A 44 -3.74 5.72 5.76
N ILE A 45 -4.85 5.47 5.04
CA ILE A 45 -4.90 4.48 3.94
C ILE A 45 -4.00 4.96 2.79
N ASP A 46 -4.10 6.23 2.40
CA ASP A 46 -3.33 6.77 1.27
C ASP A 46 -1.82 6.68 1.53
N ARG A 47 -1.37 6.94 2.77
CA ARG A 47 0.01 6.71 3.17
C ARG A 47 0.42 5.24 3.07
N GLN A 48 -0.42 4.33 3.53
CA GLN A 48 -0.16 2.88 3.45
C GLN A 48 -0.11 2.40 2.00
N LEU A 49 -0.98 2.90 1.12
CA LEU A 49 -0.96 2.57 -0.30
C LEU A 49 0.34 3.04 -0.95
N ASN A 50 0.78 4.27 -0.68
CA ASN A 50 2.06 4.78 -1.21
C ASN A 50 3.27 3.96 -0.72
N GLU A 51 3.32 3.60 0.57
CA GLU A 51 4.37 2.74 1.11
C GLU A 51 4.35 1.33 0.46
N LEU A 52 3.16 0.76 0.26
CA LEU A 52 2.99 -0.53 -0.40
C LEU A 52 3.35 -0.49 -1.89
N GLU A 53 3.07 0.61 -2.58
CA GLU A 53 3.48 0.81 -3.97
C GLU A 53 5.00 0.84 -4.10
N LEU A 54 5.71 1.58 -3.25
CA LEU A 54 7.18 1.59 -3.22
C LEU A 54 7.76 0.20 -2.90
N ALA A 55 7.18 -0.48 -1.90
CA ALA A 55 7.59 -1.85 -1.58
C ALA A 55 7.35 -2.80 -2.76
N ARG A 56 6.22 -2.65 -3.46
CA ARG A 56 5.88 -3.44 -4.64
C ARG A 56 6.87 -3.21 -5.77
N ASP A 57 7.26 -1.96 -6.04
CA ASP A 57 8.26 -1.61 -7.05
C ASP A 57 9.60 -2.33 -6.79
N PHE A 58 10.08 -2.31 -5.54
CA PHE A 58 11.30 -3.04 -5.16
C PHE A 58 11.15 -4.56 -5.33
N ILE A 59 10.01 -5.12 -4.92
CA ILE A 59 9.76 -6.57 -5.05
C ILE A 59 9.67 -6.97 -6.53
N GLU A 60 9.05 -6.17 -7.40
CA GLU A 60 9.01 -6.41 -8.84
C GLU A 60 10.40 -6.42 -9.47
N TYR A 61 11.26 -5.47 -9.09
CA TYR A 61 12.67 -5.48 -9.49
C TYR A 61 13.37 -6.78 -9.04
N LYS A 62 13.15 -7.24 -7.81
CA LYS A 62 13.73 -8.50 -7.33
C LYS A 62 13.16 -9.74 -8.02
N CYS A 63 11.89 -9.76 -8.39
CA CYS A 63 11.32 -10.82 -9.22
C CYS A 63 12.05 -10.91 -10.56
N TRP A 64 12.17 -9.79 -11.28
CA TRP A 64 12.94 -9.74 -12.54
C TRP A 64 14.40 -10.18 -12.35
N PHE A 65 15.08 -9.70 -11.29
CA PHE A 65 16.46 -10.10 -10.98
C PHE A 65 16.58 -11.61 -10.88
N HIS A 66 15.65 -12.25 -10.17
CA HIS A 66 15.67 -13.70 -9.98
C HIS A 66 15.23 -14.48 -11.23
N ASP A 67 14.37 -13.92 -12.09
CA ASP A 67 14.06 -14.51 -13.38
C ASP A 67 15.31 -14.58 -14.28
N VAL A 68 16.07 -13.49 -14.35
CA VAL A 68 17.34 -13.48 -15.10
C VAL A 68 18.39 -14.40 -14.48
N ALA A 69 18.48 -14.42 -13.14
CA ALA A 69 19.40 -15.34 -12.44
C ALA A 69 19.06 -16.81 -12.72
N ARG A 70 17.75 -17.13 -12.78
CA ARG A 70 17.27 -18.48 -13.10
C ARG A 70 17.61 -18.87 -14.53
N GLU A 71 17.49 -17.95 -15.48
CA GLU A 71 17.79 -18.21 -16.90
C GLU A 71 19.29 -18.36 -17.18
N SER A 72 20.12 -17.56 -16.51
CA SER A 72 21.58 -17.62 -16.62
C SER A 72 22.23 -18.67 -15.72
N GLY A 73 21.48 -19.21 -14.74
CA GLY A 73 21.97 -20.15 -13.74
C GLY A 73 22.82 -19.53 -12.63
N THR A 74 22.92 -18.19 -12.57
CA THR A 74 23.69 -17.48 -11.54
C THR A 74 23.10 -16.10 -11.23
N CYS A 75 23.19 -15.66 -9.98
CA CYS A 75 22.83 -14.30 -9.58
C CYS A 75 23.87 -13.24 -10.02
N ASP A 76 25.02 -13.65 -10.58
CA ASP A 76 26.04 -12.70 -11.02
C ASP A 76 25.62 -11.97 -12.29
N THR A 77 24.93 -12.64 -13.22
CA THR A 77 24.45 -12.03 -14.47
C THR A 77 23.61 -10.77 -14.23
N PRO A 78 22.51 -10.80 -13.44
CA PRO A 78 21.75 -9.59 -13.16
C PRO A 78 22.45 -8.60 -12.20
N ARG A 79 23.54 -9.01 -11.54
CA ARG A 79 24.33 -8.12 -10.67
C ARG A 79 25.36 -7.29 -11.44
N THR A 80 25.91 -7.83 -12.52
CA THR A 80 26.98 -7.20 -13.31
C THR A 80 26.51 -6.66 -14.65
N MET A 81 25.23 -6.86 -15.01
CA MET A 81 24.72 -6.36 -16.27
C MET A 81 24.71 -4.82 -16.34
N PRO A 82 24.94 -4.23 -17.52
CA PRO A 82 24.85 -2.78 -17.70
C PRO A 82 23.45 -2.23 -17.40
N TYR A 83 23.39 -0.97 -16.96
CA TYR A 83 22.13 -0.28 -16.63
C TYR A 83 21.15 -0.15 -17.81
N ASP A 84 21.57 -0.37 -19.06
CA ASP A 84 20.71 -0.33 -20.24
C ASP A 84 20.07 -1.67 -20.64
N GLU A 85 20.45 -2.76 -19.98
CA GLU A 85 19.95 -4.10 -20.29
C GLU A 85 18.58 -4.44 -19.67
N PRO A 86 18.23 -4.00 -18.44
CA PRO A 86 16.90 -4.18 -17.89
C PRO A 86 15.85 -3.33 -18.64
N PRO A 87 14.59 -3.81 -18.76
CA PRO A 87 13.49 -3.02 -19.30
C PRO A 87 13.30 -1.67 -18.56
N ASP A 88 12.91 -0.62 -19.28
CA ASP A 88 12.74 0.75 -18.77
C ASP A 88 11.89 0.84 -17.48
N ASP A 89 10.83 0.02 -17.37
CA ASP A 89 9.96 -0.01 -16.21
C ASP A 89 10.66 -0.59 -14.97
N ILE A 90 11.52 -1.59 -15.15
CA ILE A 90 12.33 -2.17 -14.06
C ILE A 90 13.41 -1.19 -13.60
N ARG A 91 14.03 -0.46 -14.54
CA ARG A 91 15.02 0.58 -14.22
C ARG A 91 14.43 1.71 -13.40
N HIS A 92 13.22 2.16 -13.77
CA HIS A 92 12.53 3.19 -13.02
C HIS A 92 12.17 2.73 -11.59
N ARG A 93 11.77 1.46 -11.43
CA ARG A 93 11.43 0.87 -10.12
C ARG A 93 12.65 0.67 -9.22
N GLU A 94 13.82 0.35 -9.77
CA GLU A 94 15.07 0.24 -9.00
C GLU A 94 15.54 1.60 -8.46
N ALA A 95 15.30 2.67 -9.22
CA ALA A 95 15.79 4.02 -8.90
C ALA A 95 14.88 4.84 -7.96
N ARG A 96 13.72 4.30 -7.56
CA ARG A 96 12.68 4.99 -6.81
C ARG A 96 12.73 4.65 -5.32
#